data_AF-A0A935T6C1-F1
#
_entry.id   AF-A0A935T6C1-F1
#
_cell.length_a   1.000
_cell.length_b   1.000
_cell.length_c   1.000
_cell.angle_alpha   90.00
_cell.angle_beta   90.00
_cell.angle_gamma   90.00
#
_symmetry.space_group_name_H-M   'P 1'
#
loop_
_entity.id
_entity.type
_entity.pdbx_description
1 polymer ?
#
loop_
_entity_poly.entity_id
_entity_poly.type
_entity_poly.pdbx_seq_one_letter_code
_entity_poly.pdbx_strand_id
1 'polypeptide(L)'
;MNSAVEFIEVDLRADEKKLILELAGFWVTDETTQADLKNGRKKWIRFRAQVVSDVIGELSYHYNRCRNAYKSELLDELIDHLEVTLSASRR
;
A
#
# COMPACT_ATOMS: atom_id res chain seq x y z
N MET A 1 23.90 9.12 10.95
CA MET A 1 23.00 9.64 9.90
C MET A 1 21.58 9.60 10.44
N ASN A 2 21.05 10.72 10.93
CA ASN A 2 19.63 10.83 11.26
C ASN A 2 18.90 11.32 10.02
N SER A 3 18.74 10.44 9.03
CA SER A 3 17.73 10.69 8.00
C SER A 3 16.40 10.54 8.71
N ALA A 4 15.70 11.65 8.93
CA ALA A 4 14.32 11.62 9.38
C ALA A 4 13.59 10.61 8.49
N VAL A 5 12.97 9.59 9.09
CA VAL A 5 12.20 8.61 8.33
C VAL A 5 11.04 9.38 7.71
N GLU A 6 11.17 9.69 6.42
CA GLU A 6 10.13 10.41 5.71
C GLU A 6 9.01 9.43 5.39
N PHE A 7 7.91 9.60 6.12
CA PHE A 7 6.67 8.89 5.86
C PHE A 7 5.84 9.69 4.86
N ILE A 8 5.21 8.98 3.93
CA ILE A 8 4.19 9.52 3.06
C ILE A 8 2.83 9.04 3.56
N GLU A 9 1.83 9.89 3.45
CA GLU A 9 0.45 9.58 3.84
C GLU A 9 -0.31 9.05 2.62
N VAL A 10 -0.94 7.89 2.78
CA VAL A 10 -1.72 7.22 1.74
C VAL A 10 -3.13 7.00 2.25
N ASP A 11 -4.14 7.56 1.58
CA ASP A 11 -5.54 7.33 1.94
C ASP A 11 -6.00 5.97 1.44
N LEU A 12 -6.44 5.11 2.35
CA LEU A 12 -6.88 3.76 2.02
C LEU A 12 -8.27 3.45 2.59
N ARG A 13 -9.12 2.89 1.73
CA ARG A 13 -10.41 2.28 2.07
C ARG A 13 -10.19 0.98 2.85
N ALA A 14 -11.23 0.50 3.52
CA ALA A 14 -11.14 -0.67 4.40
C ALA A 14 -10.82 -1.97 3.65
N ASP A 15 -11.36 -2.12 2.44
CA ASP A 15 -11.09 -3.21 1.51
C ASP A 15 -9.67 -3.16 0.95
N GLU A 16 -9.17 -1.99 0.58
CA GLU A 16 -7.79 -1.80 0.13
C GLU A 16 -6.77 -2.18 1.20
N LYS A 17 -6.98 -1.76 2.46
CA LYS A 17 -6.13 -2.20 3.58
C LYS A 17 -6.14 -3.71 3.74
N LYS A 18 -7.32 -4.32 3.59
CA LYS A 18 -7.44 -5.78 3.68
C LYS A 18 -6.65 -6.46 2.56
N LEU A 19 -6.72 -5.94 1.32
CA LEU A 19 -5.94 -6.45 0.19
C LEU A 19 -4.44 -6.32 0.45
N ILE A 20 -3.96 -5.18 0.95
CA ILE A 20 -2.55 -4.99 1.32
C ILE A 20 -2.12 -6.00 2.37
N LEU A 21 -2.90 -6.16 3.45
CA LEU A 21 -2.57 -7.12 4.51
C LEU A 21 -2.59 -8.58 4.02
N GLU A 22 -3.52 -8.93 3.13
CA GLU A 22 -3.67 -10.28 2.58
C GLU A 22 -2.52 -10.64 1.63
N LEU A 23 -2.13 -9.72 0.76
CA LEU A 23 -1.28 -10.02 -0.40
C LEU A 23 0.15 -9.48 -0.25
N ALA A 24 0.31 -8.32 0.38
CA ALA A 24 1.61 -7.64 0.49
C ALA A 24 2.05 -7.43 1.95
N GLY A 25 1.33 -8.01 2.93
CA GLY A 25 1.57 -7.78 4.36
C GLY A 25 2.98 -8.16 4.81
N PHE A 26 3.62 -9.11 4.11
CA PHE A 26 5.01 -9.51 4.35
C PHE A 26 6.02 -8.35 4.14
N TRP A 27 5.76 -7.48 3.15
CA TRP A 27 6.63 -6.34 2.83
C TRP A 27 6.45 -5.16 3.79
N VAL A 28 5.34 -5.13 4.55
CA VAL A 28 5.05 -4.08 5.52
C VAL A 28 5.74 -4.39 6.85
N THR A 29 7.02 -4.08 6.95
CA THR A 29 7.85 -4.39 8.13
C THR A 29 7.84 -3.29 9.20
N ASP A 30 7.50 -2.04 8.84
CA ASP A 30 7.49 -0.92 9.77
C ASP A 30 6.27 -0.99 10.72
N GLU A 31 6.54 -0.92 12.03
CA GLU A 31 5.52 -1.01 13.07
C GLU A 31 4.44 0.08 12.96
N THR A 32 4.81 1.29 12.50
CA THR A 32 3.89 2.42 12.35
C THR A 32 2.87 2.11 11.26
N THR A 33 3.35 1.63 10.11
CA THR A 33 2.49 1.25 8.99
C THR A 33 1.60 0.07 9.34
N GLN A 34 2.14 -0.94 10.03
CA GLN A 34 1.34 -2.08 10.50
C GLN A 34 0.24 -1.64 11.48
N ALA A 35 0.55 -0.76 12.42
CA ALA A 35 -0.42 -0.24 13.37
C ALA A 35 -1.52 0.56 12.68
N ASP A 36 -1.14 1.39 11.70
CA ASP A 36 -2.08 2.16 10.90
C ASP A 36 -3.00 1.25 10.07
N LEU A 37 -2.46 0.23 9.37
CA LEU A 37 -3.24 -0.71 8.55
C LEU A 37 -4.23 -1.54 9.38
N LYS A 38 -3.82 -1.97 10.58
CA LYS A 38 -4.69 -2.72 11.52
C LYS A 38 -5.77 -1.83 12.14
N ASN A 39 -5.64 -0.50 12.05
CA ASN A 39 -6.65 0.43 12.55
C ASN A 39 -7.77 0.63 11.51
N GLY A 40 -8.90 -0.04 11.75
CA GLY A 40 -10.08 0.04 10.88
C GLY A 40 -10.70 1.45 10.77
N ARG A 41 -10.44 2.36 11.70
CA ARG A 41 -11.01 3.73 11.69
C ARG A 41 -10.16 4.75 10.95
N LYS A 42 -8.87 4.50 10.79
CA LYS A 42 -7.89 5.48 10.30
C LYS A 42 -7.74 5.40 8.79
N LYS A 43 -8.20 6.38 8.01
CA LYS A 43 -8.17 6.31 6.53
C LYS A 43 -6.78 6.54 5.93
N TRP A 44 -6.03 7.51 6.45
CA TRP A 44 -4.67 7.82 6.02
C TRP A 44 -3.66 6.90 6.72
N ILE A 45 -2.80 6.24 5.96
CA ILE A 45 -1.80 5.28 6.44
C ILE A 45 -0.42 5.84 6.15
N ARG A 46 0.46 5.82 7.14
CA ARG A 46 1.84 6.24 6.95
C ARG A 46 2.66 5.09 6.40
N PHE A 47 3.27 5.31 5.24
CA PHE A 47 4.21 4.39 4.62
C PHE A 47 5.57 5.03 4.45
N ARG A 48 6.63 4.23 4.52
CA ARG A 48 7.91 4.64 3.93
C ARG A 48 7.81 4.53 2.42
N ALA A 49 8.38 5.48 1.69
CA ALA A 49 8.33 5.48 0.21
C ALA A 49 8.84 4.16 -0.42
N GLN A 50 9.89 3.56 0.15
CA GLN A 50 10.39 2.25 -0.31
C GLN A 50 9.35 1.14 -0.11
N VAL A 51 8.68 1.11 1.04
CA VAL A 51 7.67 0.09 1.35
C VAL A 51 6.48 0.21 0.39
N VAL A 52 6.08 1.43 -0.01
CA VAL A 52 5.04 1.60 -1.04
C VAL A 52 5.47 0.97 -2.36
N SER A 53 6.72 1.18 -2.77
CA SER A 53 7.26 0.55 -3.99
C SER A 53 7.23 -0.98 -3.91
N ASP A 54 7.60 -1.56 -2.76
CA ASP A 54 7.60 -3.01 -2.57
C ASP A 54 6.16 -3.57 -2.58
N VAL A 55 5.22 -2.86 -1.94
CA VAL A 55 3.79 -3.21 -1.94
C VAL A 55 3.22 -3.16 -3.35
N ILE A 56 3.51 -2.12 -4.15
CA ILE A 56 3.08 -2.03 -5.56
C ILE A 56 3.58 -3.23 -6.35
N GLY A 57 4.85 -3.61 -6.18
CA GLY A 57 5.44 -4.77 -6.86
C GLY A 57 4.72 -6.07 -6.54
N GLU A 58 4.43 -6.31 -5.26
CA GLU A 58 3.71 -7.53 -4.82
C GLU A 58 2.25 -7.55 -5.29
N LEU A 59 1.54 -6.42 -5.19
CA LEU A 59 0.17 -6.32 -5.70
C LEU A 59 0.12 -6.55 -7.23
N SER A 60 1.08 -6.00 -7.97
CA SER A 60 1.23 -6.24 -9.42
C SER A 60 1.50 -7.71 -9.74
N TYR A 61 2.32 -8.39 -8.93
CA TYR A 61 2.57 -9.82 -9.05
C TYR A 61 1.28 -10.64 -8.90
N HIS A 62 0.43 -10.27 -7.94
CA HIS A 62 -0.88 -10.90 -7.71
C HIS A 62 -1.91 -10.54 -8.78
N TYR A 63 -1.97 -9.29 -9.25
CA TYR A 63 -2.83 -8.84 -10.34
C TYR A 63 -2.62 -9.69 -11.60
N ASN A 64 -1.37 -9.87 -12.02
CA ASN A 64 -0.99 -10.65 -13.20
C ASN A 64 -1.35 -12.14 -13.10
N ARG A 65 -1.68 -12.64 -11.91
CA ARG A 65 -2.08 -14.04 -11.65
C ARG A 65 -3.55 -14.15 -11.23
N CYS A 66 -4.26 -13.03 -11.13
CA CYS A 66 -5.65 -12.99 -10.73
C CYS A 66 -6.53 -13.45 -11.88
N ARG A 67 -7.39 -14.46 -11.64
CA ARG A 67 -8.38 -14.94 -12.61
C ARG A 67 -9.78 -14.40 -12.35
N ASN A 68 -9.96 -13.64 -11.28
CA ASN A 68 -11.23 -13.08 -10.88
C ASN A 68 -11.28 -11.61 -11.32
N ALA A 69 -12.21 -11.27 -12.23
CA ALA A 69 -12.33 -9.95 -12.82
C ALA A 69 -12.54 -8.84 -11.77
N TYR A 70 -13.42 -9.08 -10.80
CA TYR A 70 -13.67 -8.12 -9.73
C TYR A 70 -12.41 -7.87 -8.86
N LYS A 71 -11.69 -8.94 -8.49
CA LYS A 71 -10.45 -8.80 -7.73
C LYS A 71 -9.34 -8.15 -8.55
N SER A 72 -9.27 -8.38 -9.87
CA SER A 72 -8.30 -7.70 -10.73
C SER A 72 -8.60 -6.21 -10.84
N GLU A 73 -9.86 -5.80 -10.99
CA GLU A 73 -10.25 -4.38 -11.01
C GLU A 73 -9.87 -3.68 -9.69
N LEU A 74 -10.17 -4.30 -8.53
CA LEU A 74 -9.76 -3.75 -7.24
C LEU A 74 -8.25 -3.63 -7.06
N LEU A 75 -7.48 -4.58 -7.61
CA LEU A 75 -6.02 -4.53 -7.56
C LEU A 75 -5.48 -3.42 -8.46
N ASP A 76 -6.04 -3.28 -9.66
CA ASP A 76 -5.68 -2.25 -10.63
C ASP A 76 -5.90 -0.85 -10.05
N GLU A 77 -7.11 -0.57 -9.52
CA GLU A 77 -7.43 0.70 -8.85
C GLU A 77 -6.47 1.02 -7.70
N LEU A 78 -6.15 0.01 -6.88
CA LEU A 78 -5.26 0.18 -5.74
C LEU A 78 -3.81 0.45 -6.19
N ILE A 79 -3.31 -0.28 -7.18
CA ILE A 79 -1.95 -0.08 -7.72
C ILE A 79 -1.82 1.33 -8.28
N ASP A 80 -2.76 1.77 -9.12
CA ASP A 80 -2.79 3.11 -9.69
C ASP A 80 -2.77 4.19 -8.59
N HIS A 81 -3.60 4.04 -7.56
CA HIS A 81 -3.64 4.99 -6.44
C HIS A 81 -2.30 5.10 -5.71
N LEU A 82 -1.64 3.96 -5.46
CA LEU A 82 -0.34 3.93 -4.78
C LEU A 82 0.77 4.55 -5.63
N GLU A 83 0.77 4.29 -6.95
CA GLU A 83 1.75 4.85 -7.89
C GLU A 83 1.63 6.37 -8.00
N VAL A 84 0.41 6.89 -8.10
CA VAL A 84 0.14 8.34 -8.14
C VAL A 84 0.61 8.99 -6.84
N THR A 85 0.29 8.39 -5.69
CA THR A 85 0.66 8.93 -4.37
C THR A 85 2.18 8.94 -4.17
N LEU A 86 2.87 7.86 -4.52
CA LEU A 86 4.33 7.75 -4.44
C LEU A 86 5.03 8.72 -5.40
N SER A 87 4.45 8.95 -6.58
CA SER A 87 5.00 9.90 -7.55
C SER A 87 4.82 11.35 -7.08
N ALA A 88 3.69 11.66 -6.45
CA ALA A 88 3.41 12.98 -5.89
C ALA A 88 4.32 13.32 -4.70
N SER A 89 4.67 12.33 -3.87
CA SER A 89 5.52 12.55 -2.69
C SER A 89 7.00 12.79 -3.01
N ARG A 90 7.43 12.60 -4.26
CA ARG A 90 8.82 12.78 -4.73
C ARG A 90 9.08 14.15 -5.38
N ARG A 91 8.05 15.00 -5.48
CA ARG A 91 8.11 16.34 -6.07
C ARG A 91 8.27 17.39 -4.99
#